data_AF-A0A942GFJ5-F1
#
_entry.id   AF-A0A942GFJ5-F1
#
_cell.length_a   1.000
_cell.length_b   1.000
_cell.length_c   1.000
_cell.angle_alpha   90.00
_cell.angle_beta   90.00
_cell.angle_gamma   90.00
#
_symmetry.space_group_name_H-M   'P 1'
#
loop_
_entity.id
_entity.type
_entity.pdbx_description
1 polymer ?
#
loop_
_entity_poly.entity_id
_entity_poly.type
_entity_poly.pdbx_seq_one_letter_code
_entity_poly.pdbx_strand_id
1 'polypeptide(L)'
;KETRAYLATRPNRFVYVHTPTYGSWLNLVETLFGKMARTFLKHIRVNSLQELKDRIMLGVKEINSAPVIHRWKKFDVVAKY
;
A
#
# COMPACT_ATOMS: atom_id res chain seq x y z
N LYS A 1 15.93 -7.04 -15.17
CA LYS A 1 17.38 -7.11 -14.86
C LYS A 1 17.86 -5.83 -14.16
N GLU A 2 17.43 -4.66 -14.60
CA GLU A 2 17.79 -3.35 -14.00
C GLU A 2 17.45 -3.20 -12.52
N THR A 3 16.24 -3.59 -12.08
CA THR A 3 15.85 -3.50 -10.66
C THR A 3 16.76 -4.31 -9.74
N ARG A 4 17.12 -5.55 -10.14
CA ARG A 4 18.04 -6.39 -9.36
C ARG A 4 19.45 -5.77 -9.32
N ALA A 5 19.91 -5.20 -10.43
CA ALA A 5 21.19 -4.48 -10.49
C ALA A 5 21.19 -3.25 -9.56
N TYR A 6 20.13 -2.45 -9.57
CA TYR A 6 19.96 -1.31 -8.67
C TYR A 6 19.95 -1.74 -7.20
N LEU A 7 19.21 -2.80 -6.85
CA LEU A 7 19.15 -3.30 -5.47
C LEU A 7 20.51 -3.81 -4.99
N ALA A 8 21.29 -4.43 -5.87
CA ALA A 8 22.63 -4.91 -5.55
C ALA A 8 23.60 -3.77 -5.16
N THR A 9 23.39 -2.53 -5.61
CA THR A 9 24.23 -1.39 -5.20
C THR A 9 23.95 -0.90 -3.77
N ARG A 10 22.94 -1.45 -3.08
CA ARG A 10 22.61 -1.13 -1.67
C ARG A 10 22.57 -2.40 -0.81
N PRO A 11 23.73 -2.98 -0.45
CA PRO A 11 23.78 -4.16 0.39
C PRO A 11 23.13 -3.88 1.76
N ASN A 12 22.47 -4.89 2.33
CA ASN A 12 21.83 -4.86 3.65
C ASN A 12 20.71 -3.81 3.82
N ARG A 13 20.27 -3.13 2.75
CA ARG A 13 19.18 -2.15 2.81
C ARG A 13 17.81 -2.73 2.49
N PHE A 14 17.76 -3.78 1.66
CA PHE A 14 16.53 -4.35 1.15
C PHE A 14 16.50 -5.86 1.36
N VAL A 15 15.36 -6.38 1.82
CA VAL A 15 15.07 -7.81 1.86
C VAL A 15 13.96 -8.08 0.86
N TYR A 16 14.21 -8.99 -0.08
CA TYR A 16 13.18 -9.40 -1.03
C TYR A 16 12.26 -10.42 -0.36
N VAL A 17 10.97 -10.08 -0.26
CA VAL A 17 9.92 -10.97 0.25
C VAL A 17 8.96 -11.26 -0.89
N HIS A 18 8.75 -12.53 -1.20
CA HIS A 18 7.80 -12.94 -2.22
C HIS A 18 6.39 -12.97 -1.62
N THR A 19 5.46 -12.18 -2.16
CA THR A 19 4.03 -12.30 -1.83
C THR A 19 3.41 -13.44 -2.63
N PRO A 20 2.65 -14.36 -2.01
CA PRO A 20 1.95 -15.41 -2.75
C PRO A 20 1.02 -14.82 -3.82
N THR A 21 0.87 -15.49 -4.96
CA THR A 21 0.07 -15.00 -6.11
C THR A 21 -1.37 -14.66 -5.75
N TYR A 22 -1.97 -15.39 -4.81
CA TYR A 22 -3.34 -15.16 -4.32
C TYR A 22 -3.38 -14.55 -2.91
N GLY A 23 -2.26 -13.97 -2.48
CA GLY A 23 -2.04 -13.37 -1.17
C GLY A 23 -2.17 -11.85 -1.16
N SER A 24 -3.01 -11.25 -2.02
CA SER A 24 -3.22 -9.78 -2.04
C SER A 24 -3.66 -9.21 -0.69
N TRP A 25 -4.34 -10.03 0.12
CA TRP A 25 -4.69 -9.69 1.49
C TRP A 25 -3.50 -9.55 2.44
N LEU A 26 -2.27 -9.96 2.05
CA LEU A 26 -1.00 -9.71 2.76
C LEU A 26 -0.27 -8.45 2.26
N ASN A 27 -0.79 -7.79 1.23
CA ASN A 27 -0.18 -6.58 0.69
C ASN A 27 -0.84 -5.34 1.30
N LEU A 28 -0.14 -4.70 2.25
CA LEU A 28 -0.61 -3.46 2.90
C LEU A 28 -0.83 -2.33 1.90
N VAL A 29 0.02 -2.25 0.87
CA VAL A 29 -0.05 -1.20 -0.15
C VAL A 29 -1.33 -1.34 -0.96
N GLU A 30 -1.65 -2.56 -1.41
CA GLU A 30 -2.92 -2.83 -2.11
C GLU A 30 -4.13 -2.54 -1.23
N THR A 31 -4.09 -2.91 0.05
CA THR A 31 -5.18 -2.61 0.98
C THR A 31 -5.38 -1.10 1.15
N LEU A 32 -4.29 -0.34 1.28
CA LEU A 32 -4.33 1.12 1.39
C LEU A 32 -4.95 1.74 0.14
N PHE A 33 -4.49 1.37 -1.05
CA PHE A 33 -5.06 1.86 -2.31
C PHE A 33 -6.53 1.48 -2.45
N GLY A 34 -6.93 0.27 -2.03
CA GLY A 34 -8.33 -0.12 -2.00
C GLY A 34 -9.19 0.76 -1.07
N LYS A 35 -8.65 1.19 0.08
CA LYS A 35 -9.33 2.15 0.96
C LYS A 35 -9.43 3.53 0.31
N MET A 36 -8.34 4.05 -0.23
CA MET A 36 -8.32 5.36 -0.93
C MET A 36 -9.32 5.37 -2.10
N ALA A 37 -9.34 4.28 -2.88
CA ALA A 37 -10.30 4.05 -3.96
C ALA A 37 -11.74 4.20 -3.50
N ARG A 38 -12.12 3.51 -2.41
CA ARG A 38 -13.50 3.51 -1.89
C ARG A 38 -13.90 4.77 -1.11
N THR A 39 -12.94 5.54 -0.60
CA THR A 39 -13.21 6.68 0.29
C THR A 39 -13.29 7.98 -0.49
N PHE A 40 -12.22 8.38 -1.16
CA PHE A 40 -12.15 9.68 -1.80
C PHE A 40 -11.82 9.64 -3.29
N LEU A 41 -11.05 8.66 -3.76
CA LEU A 41 -10.64 8.63 -5.19
C LEU A 41 -11.80 8.32 -6.13
N LYS A 42 -12.74 7.43 -5.77
CA LYS A 42 -13.90 7.08 -6.64
C LYS A 42 -14.79 8.29 -6.97
N HIS A 43 -14.85 9.27 -6.09
CA HIS A 43 -15.72 10.44 -6.21
C HIS A 43 -14.94 11.74 -6.40
N ILE A 44 -13.62 11.65 -6.57
CA ILE A 44 -12.79 12.83 -6.72
C ILE A 44 -13.07 13.51 -8.07
N ARG A 45 -13.26 14.82 -8.04
CA ARG A 45 -13.31 15.68 -9.22
C ARG A 45 -12.27 16.78 -9.04
N VAL A 46 -11.44 16.97 -10.06
CA VAL A 46 -10.32 17.92 -10.05
C VAL A 46 -10.21 18.58 -11.42
N ASN A 47 -9.66 19.79 -11.46
CA ASN A 47 -9.50 20.59 -12.67
C ASN A 47 -8.04 20.60 -13.17
N SER A 48 -7.10 20.06 -12.40
CA SER A 48 -5.69 19.99 -12.78
C SER A 48 -4.96 18.79 -12.17
N LEU A 49 -3.81 18.44 -12.75
CA LEU A 49 -2.92 17.42 -12.20
C LEU A 49 -2.32 17.85 -10.85
N GLN A 50 -2.09 19.15 -10.65
CA GLN A 50 -1.59 19.66 -9.38
C GLN A 50 -2.63 19.46 -8.27
N GLU A 51 -3.89 19.81 -8.54
CA GLU A 51 -4.99 19.58 -7.60
C GLU A 51 -5.15 18.09 -7.26
N LEU A 52 -5.01 17.20 -8.25
CA LEU A 52 -5.02 15.76 -8.00
C LEU A 52 -3.93 15.34 -6.99
N LYS A 53 -2.71 15.82 -7.18
CA LYS A 53 -1.58 15.53 -6.27
C LYS A 53 -1.89 16.07 -4.87
N ASP A 54 -2.33 17.32 -4.76
CA ASP A 54 -2.60 17.96 -3.48
C ASP A 54 -3.70 17.22 -2.71
N ARG A 55 -4.77 16.80 -3.39
CA ARG A 55 -5.87 16.02 -2.80
C ARG A 55 -5.42 14.63 -2.34
N ILE A 56 -4.57 13.94 -3.11
CA ILE A 56 -4.00 12.65 -2.71
C ILE A 56 -3.13 12.83 -1.46
N MET A 57 -2.26 13.84 -1.45
CA MET A 57 -1.38 14.13 -0.32
C MET A 57 -2.16 14.53 0.93
N LEU A 58 -3.27 15.26 0.78
CA LEU A 58 -4.18 15.55 1.89
C LEU A 58 -4.78 14.27 2.47
N GLY A 59 -5.32 13.37 1.63
CA GLY A 59 -5.86 12.08 2.11
C GLY A 59 -4.80 11.24 2.83
N VAL A 60 -3.56 11.22 2.34
CA VAL A 60 -2.43 10.55 3.03
C VAL A 60 -2.14 11.20 4.39
N LYS A 61 -2.11 12.54 4.46
CA LYS A 61 -1.92 13.29 5.71
C LYS A 61 -3.00 12.96 6.74
N GLU A 62 -4.26 12.92 6.32
CA GLU A 62 -5.39 12.57 7.19
C GLU A 62 -5.27 11.14 7.72
N ILE A 63 -4.96 10.16 6.86
CA ILE A 63 -4.72 8.76 7.27
C ILE A 63 -3.58 8.68 8.29
N ASN A 64 -2.50 9.45 8.10
CA ASN A 64 -1.36 9.47 9.01
C ASN A 64 -1.66 10.17 10.35
N SER A 65 -2.61 11.12 10.39
CA SER A 65 -3.01 11.81 11.62
C SER A 65 -3.79 10.92 12.60
N ALA A 66 -4.50 9.92 12.08
CA ALA A 66 -5.27 8.95 12.85
C ALA A 66 -5.05 7.53 12.30
N PRO A 67 -3.84 6.96 12.47
CA PRO A 67 -3.50 5.68 11.87
C PRO A 67 -4.31 4.55 12.50
N VAL A 68 -4.92 3.72 11.67
CA VAL A 68 -5.60 2.50 12.11
C VAL A 68 -4.66 1.32 11.94
N ILE A 69 -4.40 0.60 13.03
CA ILE A 69 -3.60 -0.62 13.03
C ILE A 69 -4.23 -1.64 12.06
N HIS A 70 -3.48 -2.03 11.04
CA HIS A 70 -3.93 -3.07 10.12
C HIS A 70 -3.93 -4.41 10.85
N ARG A 71 -5.10 -5.08 10.87
CA ARG A 71 -5.24 -6.45 11.38
C ARG A 71 -5.52 -7.39 10.23
N TRP A 72 -4.60 -8.31 10.01
CA TRP A 72 -4.76 -9.39 9.06
C TRP A 72 -5.85 -10.35 9.53
N LYS A 73 -6.81 -10.69 8.68
CA LYS A 73 -7.97 -11.52 9.06
C LYS A 73 -7.79 -13.02 8.84
N LYS A 74 -6.79 -13.45 8.06
CA LYS A 74 -6.64 -14.84 7.60
C LYS A 74 -5.48 -15.61 8.25
N PHE A 75 -4.86 -15.07 9.30
CA PHE A 75 -3.79 -15.80 10.01
C PHE A 75 -4.31 -17.00 10.80
N ASP A 76 -5.58 -16.99 11.22
CA ASP A 76 -6.20 -18.09 11.98
C ASP A 76 -6.27 -19.42 11.20
N VAL A 77 -6.06 -19.39 9.89
CA VAL A 77 -6.06 -20.59 9.03
C VAL A 77 -4.73 -21.36 9.14
N VAL A 78 -3.65 -20.71 9.58
CA VAL A 78 -2.30 -21.31 9.65
C VAL A 78 -2.05 -21.99 10.99
N ALA A 79 -2.76 -21.60 12.06
CA ALA A 79 -2.59 -22.18 13.41
C ALA A 79 -3.32 -23.52 13.62
N LYS A 80 -3.90 -24.11 12.56
CA LYS A 80 -4.65 -25.38 12.62
C LYS A 80 -3.87 -26.60 12.15
N TYR A 81 -2.57 -26.46 11.92
CA TYR A 81 -1.65 -27.56 11.60
C TYR A 81 -0.39 -27.46 12.46
#